data_AF-A0A921MWY7-F1
#
_entry.id   AF-A0A921MWY7-F1
#
_cell.length_a   1.000
_cell.length_b   1.000
_cell.length_c   1.000
_cell.angle_alpha   90.00
_cell.angle_beta   90.00
_cell.angle_gamma   90.00
#
_symmetry.space_group_name_H-M   'P 1'
#
loop_
_entity.id
_entity.type
_entity.pdbx_description
1 polymer ?
#
loop_
_entity_poly.entity_id
_entity_poly.type
_entity_poly.pdbx_seq_one_letter_code
_entity_poly.pdbx_strand_id
1 'polypeptide(L)' 'MPTATVTDDLYPTRLTEAAAPTERVHPTVWGTAADGPFDAEELRAHEERGFTILPDTLSGGEIETYSRELSRL' A
#
# COMPACT_ATOMS: atom_id res chain seq x y z
N MET A 1 20.83 29.08 -16.57
CA MET A 1 20.85 28.40 -15.26
C MET A 1 19.55 27.64 -15.13
N PRO A 2 19.52 26.29 -15.19
CA PRO A 2 18.29 25.57 -14.98
C PRO A 2 17.97 25.59 -13.48
N THR A 3 16.81 26.11 -13.12
CA THR A 3 16.29 26.06 -11.75
C THR A 3 15.90 24.62 -11.45
N ALA A 4 16.58 23.98 -10.50
CA ALA A 4 16.14 22.67 -10.01
C ALA A 4 14.84 22.87 -9.22
N THR A 5 13.76 22.21 -9.63
CA THR A 5 12.53 22.12 -8.85
C THR A 5 12.85 21.33 -7.58
N VAL A 6 12.79 22.00 -6.43
CA VAL A 6 12.84 21.30 -5.14
C VAL A 6 11.47 20.67 -4.95
N THR A 7 11.44 19.33 -4.88
CA THR A 7 10.25 18.60 -4.43
C THR A 7 10.21 18.66 -2.91
N ASP A 8 9.10 19.12 -2.34
CA ASP A 8 8.90 19.13 -0.89
C ASP A 8 8.87 17.69 -0.35
N ASP A 9 9.72 17.41 0.65
CA ASP A 9 9.69 16.13 1.39
C ASP A 9 8.63 16.20 2.50
N LEU A 10 7.47 15.59 2.23
CA LEU A 10 6.34 15.56 3.16
C LEU A 10 6.50 14.53 4.29
N TYR A 11 7.51 13.65 4.20
CA TYR A 11 7.76 12.60 5.19
C TYR A 11 9.25 12.51 5.51
N PRO A 12 9.83 13.53 6.15
CA PRO A 12 11.24 13.53 6.46
C PRO A 12 11.57 12.42 7.47
N THR A 13 12.55 11.58 7.13
CA THR A 13 12.99 10.46 7.97
C THR A 13 14.50 10.52 8.20
N ARG A 14 15.02 9.68 9.13
CA ARG A 14 16.45 9.63 9.50
C ARG A 14 16.99 10.99 9.97
N LEU A 15 16.16 11.71 10.70
CA LEU A 15 16.48 13.00 11.27
C LEU A 15 17.66 12.89 12.23
N THR A 16 18.42 13.98 12.34
CA THR A 16 19.53 14.10 13.30
C THR A 16 19.05 14.05 14.74
N GLU A 17 17.80 14.45 14.98
CA GLU A 17 17.15 14.45 16.29
C GLU A 17 15.83 13.68 16.21
N ALA A 18 15.41 13.10 17.35
CA ALA A 18 14.13 12.41 17.43
C ALA A 18 12.98 13.41 17.26
N ALA A 19 12.03 13.07 16.39
CA ALA A 19 10.79 13.82 16.20
C ALA A 19 9.59 12.97 16.63
N ALA A 20 8.47 13.64 16.90
CA ALA A 20 7.19 12.96 17.07
C ALA A 20 6.78 12.23 15.78
N PRO A 21 5.90 11.22 15.85
CA PRO A 21 5.33 10.60 14.66
C PRO A 21 4.67 11.66 13.76
N THR A 22 4.99 11.62 12.46
CA THR A 22 4.39 12.51 11.47
C THR A 22 2.97 12.04 11.13
N GLU A 23 2.02 12.97 11.11
CA GLU A 23 0.68 12.68 10.60
C GLU A 23 0.70 12.39 9.11
N ARG A 24 -0.16 11.47 8.68
CA ARG A 24 -0.30 11.11 7.28
C ARG A 24 -1.08 12.20 6.54
N VAL A 25 -0.49 12.75 5.48
CA VAL A 25 -1.12 13.82 4.66
C VAL A 25 -1.83 13.31 3.42
N HIS A 26 -1.72 12.02 3.10
CA HIS A 26 -2.34 11.40 1.92
C HIS A 26 -3.42 10.40 2.33
N PRO A 27 -4.51 10.25 1.55
CA PRO A 27 -5.56 9.25 1.83
C PRO A 27 -5.03 7.82 1.68
N THR A 28 -5.70 6.83 2.30
CA THR A 28 -5.27 5.42 2.23
C THR A 28 -5.78 4.84 0.92
N VAL A 29 -7.03 5.16 0.60
CA VAL A 29 -7.75 4.75 -0.61
C VAL A 29 -7.80 5.93 -1.58
N TRP A 30 -7.37 5.65 -2.80
CA TRP A 30 -7.52 6.55 -3.94
C TRP A 30 -8.57 5.98 -4.88
N GLY A 31 -9.61 6.76 -5.19
CA GLY A 31 -10.74 6.34 -6.01
C GLY A 31 -11.94 5.84 -5.20
N THR A 32 -12.87 5.21 -5.91
CA THR A 32 -14.18 4.79 -5.42
C THR A 32 -14.49 3.35 -5.85
N ALA A 33 -15.61 2.80 -5.38
CA ALA A 33 -16.08 1.47 -5.79
C ALA A 33 -16.36 1.35 -7.30
N ALA A 34 -16.50 2.47 -8.02
CA ALA A 34 -16.65 2.47 -9.48
C ALA A 34 -15.32 2.26 -10.23
N ASP A 35 -14.20 2.45 -9.54
CA ASP A 35 -12.86 2.47 -10.14
C ASP A 35 -12.13 1.12 -10.02
N GLY A 36 -12.73 0.12 -9.35
CA GLY A 36 -12.03 -1.11 -9.03
C GLY A 36 -12.92 -2.27 -8.59
N PRO A 37 -12.30 -3.39 -8.19
CA PRO A 37 -12.99 -4.63 -7.86
C PRO A 37 -13.61 -4.65 -6.44
N PHE A 38 -13.25 -3.69 -5.59
CA PHE A 38 -13.78 -3.60 -4.22
C PHE A 38 -15.03 -2.73 -4.15
N ASP A 39 -15.97 -3.15 -3.32
CA ASP A 39 -17.14 -2.35 -3.02
C ASP A 39 -16.83 -1.22 -2.02
N ALA A 40 -17.82 -0.36 -1.75
CA ALA A 40 -17.62 0.80 -0.89
C ALA A 40 -17.27 0.44 0.56
N GLU A 41 -17.78 -0.69 1.06
CA GLU A 41 -17.56 -1.15 2.43
C GLU A 41 -16.17 -1.78 2.57
N GLU A 42 -15.74 -2.57 1.58
CA GLU A 42 -14.38 -3.11 1.50
C GLU A 42 -13.34 -1.99 1.43
N LEU A 43 -13.58 -0.95 0.63
CA LEU A 43 -12.73 0.24 0.58
C LEU A 43 -12.69 0.98 1.91
N ARG A 44 -13.83 1.17 2.57
CA ARG A 44 -13.90 1.79 3.91
C ARG A 44 -13.12 0.97 4.94
N ALA A 45 -13.29 -0.35 4.94
CA ALA A 45 -12.58 -1.24 5.85
C ALA A 45 -11.06 -1.21 5.61
N HIS A 46 -10.62 -1.03 4.36
CA HIS A 46 -9.20 -0.84 4.03
C HIS A 46 -8.70 0.53 4.49
N GLU A 47 -9.46 1.61 4.30
CA GLU A 47 -9.10 2.96 4.76
C GLU A 47 -8.88 2.98 6.29
N GLU A 48 -9.76 2.31 7.04
CA GLU A 48 -9.73 2.28 8.51
C GLU A 48 -8.62 1.38 9.07
N ARG A 49 -8.38 0.21 8.47
CA ARG A 49 -7.43 -0.78 9.00
C ARG A 49 -6.04 -0.71 8.36
N GLY A 50 -5.94 -0.14 7.15
CA GLY A 50 -4.71 -0.08 6.34
C GLY A 50 -4.32 -1.40 5.66
N PHE A 51 -5.18 -2.42 5.66
CA PHE A 51 -4.93 -3.70 4.98
C PHE A 51 -6.23 -4.45 4.63
N THR A 52 -6.16 -5.36 3.66
CA THR A 52 -7.26 -6.28 3.30
C THR A 52 -6.71 -7.70 3.20
N ILE A 53 -7.46 -8.67 3.72
CA ILE A 53 -7.16 -10.09 3.56
C ILE A 53 -8.16 -10.65 2.53
N LEU A 54 -7.64 -11.24 1.46
CA LEU A 54 -8.44 -11.85 0.41
C LEU A 54 -8.29 -13.38 0.49
N PRO A 55 -9.22 -14.08 1.19
CA PRO A 55 -9.19 -15.53 1.23
C PRO A 55 -9.41 -16.10 -0.18
N ASP A 56 -8.88 -17.29 -0.43
CA ASP A 56 -9.10 -18.04 -1.67
C ASP A 56 -8.74 -17.29 -2.97
N THR A 57 -7.86 -16.30 -2.88
CA THR A 57 -7.38 -15.53 -4.05
C THR A 57 -6.62 -16.42 -5.05
N LEU A 58 -5.89 -17.40 -4.53
CA LEU A 58 -5.15 -18.37 -5.33
C LEU A 58 -5.83 -19.73 -5.24
N SER A 59 -5.93 -20.39 -6.39
CA SER A 59 -6.33 -21.79 -6.45
C SER A 59 -5.27 -22.71 -5.84
N GLY A 60 -5.66 -23.91 -5.43
CA GLY A 60 -4.71 -24.90 -4.87
C GLY A 60 -3.58 -25.26 -5.86
N GLY A 61 -3.87 -25.32 -7.16
CA GLY A 61 -2.86 -25.60 -8.18
C GLY A 61 -1.84 -24.47 -8.38
N GLU A 62 -2.29 -23.22 -8.25
CA GLU A 62 -1.39 -22.05 -8.26
C GLU A 62 -0.49 -22.03 -7.03
N ILE A 63 -1.05 -22.31 -5.85
CA ILE A 63 -0.28 -22.41 -4.61
C ILE A 63 0.83 -23.47 -4.74
N GLU A 64 0.51 -24.67 -5.23
CA GLU A 64 1.50 -25.73 -5.44
C GLU A 64 2.60 -25.27 -6.41
N THR A 65 2.20 -24.68 -7.54
CA THR A 65 3.11 -24.25 -8.59
C THR A 65 4.09 -23.20 -8.08
N TYR A 66 3.61 -22.15 -7.41
CA TYR A 66 4.46 -21.08 -6.88
C TYR A 66 5.35 -21.55 -5.72
N SER A 67 4.85 -22.48 -4.89
CA SER A 67 5.65 -23.06 -3.79
C SER A 67 6.84 -23.89 -4.31
N ARG A 68 6.65 -24.65 -5.39
CA ARG A 68 7.75 -25.39 -6.03
C ARG A 68 8.79 -24.46 -6.63
N GLU A 69 8.36 -23.39 -7.29
CA GLU A 69 9.28 -22.40 -7.84
C GLU A 69 10.09 -21.70 -6.75
N LEU A 70 9.45 -21.30 -5.64
CA LEU A 70 10.16 -20.69 -4.52
C LEU A 70 11.21 -21.63 -3.91
N SER A 71 10.92 -22.93 -3.85
CA SER A 71 11.87 -23.93 -3.33
C SER A 71 13.05 -24.22 -4.26
N ARG A 72 12.92 -23.89 -5.55
CA ARG A 72 13.96 -24.08 -6.57
C ARG A 72 15.00 -22.96 -6.56
N LEU A 73 14.60 -21.75 -6.15
CA LEU A 73 15.44 -20.54 -6.10
C LEU A 73 16.39 -20.57 -4.88
#